data_AF-A0A0C2FHB2-F1
#
_entry.id   AF-A0A0C2FHB2-F1
#
_cell.length_a   1.000
_cell.length_b   1.000
_cell.length_c   1.000
_cell.angle_alpha   90.00
_cell.angle_beta   90.00
_cell.angle_gamma   90.00
#
_symmetry.space_group_name_H-M   'P 1'
#
loop_
_entity.id
_entity.type
_entity.pdbx_description
1 polymer ?
#
loop_
_entity_poly.entity_id
_entity_poly.type
_entity_poly.pdbx_seq_one_letter_code
_entity_poly.pdbx_strand_id
1 'polypeptide(L)'
;IRDVCISVAEKVRLTVPDPVLEQIVTKSRGNLRRALLSMEAVKRKGVPIKDNEQVPEPEWEIYLRETADMMIKKQSNETVLA
;
A
#
# COMPACT_ATOMS: atom_id res chain seq x y z
N ILE A 1 3.64 3.71 15.12
CA ILE A 1 3.94 2.96 13.87
C ILE A 1 5.18 3.53 13.18
N ARG A 2 5.20 4.84 12.90
CA ARG A 2 6.37 5.54 12.35
C ARG A 2 7.68 5.14 13.06
N ASP A 3 7.75 5.32 14.37
CA ASP A 3 8.99 5.08 15.13
C ASP A 3 9.48 3.64 15.00
N VAL A 4 8.55 2.68 15.03
CA VAL A 4 8.87 1.25 14.83
C VAL A 4 9.38 1.00 13.40
N CYS A 5 8.77 1.61 12.38
CA CYS A 5 9.26 1.51 11.01
C CYS A 5 10.67 2.09 10.86
N ILE A 6 10.97 3.23 11.49
CA ILE A 6 12.31 3.84 11.51
C ILE A 6 13.30 2.90 12.19
N SER A 7 13.00 2.40 13.39
CA SER A 7 13.87 1.45 14.11
C SER A 7 14.14 0.17 13.31
N VAL A 8 13.16 -0.32 12.53
CA VAL A 8 13.36 -1.48 11.64
C VAL A 8 14.21 -1.11 10.43
N ALA A 9 13.97 0.04 9.81
CA ALA A 9 14.75 0.53 8.68
C ALA A 9 16.24 0.70 9.05
N GLU A 10 16.53 1.26 10.22
CA GLU A 10 17.88 1.38 10.78
C GLU A 10 18.55 0.02 10.99
N LYS A 11 17.84 -0.94 11.61
CA LYS A 11 18.35 -2.32 11.84
C LYS A 11 18.69 -3.05 10.55
N VAL A 12 17.95 -2.78 9.47
CA VAL A 12 18.14 -3.42 8.15
C VAL A 12 19.04 -2.58 7.24
N ARG A 13 19.57 -1.44 7.73
CA ARG A 13 20.39 -0.48 6.97
C ARG A 13 19.71 0.00 5.69
N LEU A 14 18.41 0.29 5.79
CA LEU A 14 17.59 0.81 4.70
C LEU A 14 17.30 2.29 4.94
N THR A 15 17.66 3.14 3.99
CA THR A 15 17.24 4.55 3.99
C THR A 15 15.88 4.65 3.33
N VAL A 16 14.87 5.07 4.10
CA VAL A 16 13.51 5.33 3.60
C VAL A 16 13.27 6.83 3.66
N PRO A 17 12.99 7.51 2.53
CA PRO A 17 12.62 8.91 2.54
C PRO A 17 11.37 9.18 3.38
N ASP A 18 11.35 10.30 4.09
CA ASP A 18 10.20 10.77 4.87
C ASP A 18 8.86 10.78 4.11
N PRO A 19 8.77 11.25 2.84
CA PRO A 19 7.48 11.23 2.11
C PRO A 19 6.97 9.80 1.88
N VAL A 20 7.87 8.85 1.62
CA VAL A 20 7.52 7.44 1.43
C VAL A 20 7.10 6.82 2.76
N LEU A 21 7.80 7.14 3.85
CA LEU A 21 7.46 6.68 5.19
C LEU A 21 6.07 7.19 5.63
N GLU A 22 5.74 8.45 5.35
CA GLU A 22 4.41 9.02 5.60
C GLU A 22 3.33 8.25 4.83
N GLN A 23 3.56 7.97 3.54
CA GLN A 23 2.63 7.17 2.73
C GLN A 23 2.44 5.77 3.32
N ILE A 24 3.51 5.10 3.77
CA ILE A 24 3.43 3.78 4.39
C ILE A 24 2.56 3.85 5.65
N VAL A 25 2.84 4.80 6.54
CA VAL A 25 2.10 4.96 7.81
C VAL A 25 0.62 5.24 7.54
N THR A 26 0.32 6.15 6.61
CA THR A 26 -1.05 6.53 6.24
C THR A 26 -1.81 5.37 5.61
N LYS A 27 -1.23 4.70 4.60
CA LYS A 27 -1.88 3.55 3.93
C LYS A 27 -2.04 2.34 4.85
N SER A 28 -1.28 2.25 5.92
CA SER A 28 -1.35 1.13 6.86
C SER A 28 -2.51 1.20 7.84
N ARG A 29 -3.18 2.35 7.99
CA ARG A 29 -4.39 2.53 8.81
C ARG A 29 -4.29 1.91 10.22
N GLY A 30 -3.18 2.14 10.92
CA GLY A 30 -2.97 1.60 12.26
C GLY A 30 -2.43 0.15 12.31
N ASN A 31 -2.31 -0.54 11.17
CA ASN A 31 -1.81 -1.91 11.11
C ASN A 31 -0.29 -1.95 10.89
N LEU A 32 0.46 -2.27 11.94
CA LEU A 32 1.92 -2.35 11.88
C LEU A 32 2.43 -3.44 10.92
N ARG A 33 1.75 -4.60 10.86
CA ARG A 33 2.15 -5.69 9.95
C ARG A 33 2.05 -5.23 8.49
N ARG A 34 0.97 -4.52 8.15
CA ARG A 34 0.79 -3.92 6.82
C ARG A 34 1.90 -2.91 6.52
N ALA A 35 2.25 -2.05 7.47
CA ALA A 35 3.33 -1.06 7.29
C ALA A 35 4.68 -1.71 6.96
N LEU A 36 5.05 -2.76 7.70
CA LEU A 36 6.31 -3.46 7.48
C LEU A 36 6.33 -4.21 6.13
N LEU A 37 5.22 -4.83 5.73
CA LEU A 37 5.10 -5.48 4.42
C LEU A 37 5.15 -4.47 3.28
N SER A 38 4.52 -3.30 3.42
CA SER A 38 4.62 -2.21 2.46
C SER A 38 6.05 -1.69 2.33
N MET A 39 6.78 -1.56 3.42
CA MET A 39 8.20 -1.16 3.41
C MET A 39 9.08 -2.19 2.69
N GLU A 40 8.83 -3.49 2.89
CA GLU A 40 9.52 -4.55 2.14
C GLU A 40 9.20 -4.49 0.63
N ALA A 41 7.94 -4.26 0.28
CA ALA A 41 7.51 -4.13 -1.11
C ALA A 41 8.18 -2.94 -1.82
N VAL A 42 8.28 -1.79 -1.14
CA VAL A 42 9.01 -0.61 -1.65
C VAL A 42 10.49 -0.94 -1.84
N LYS A 43 11.13 -1.58 -0.87
CA LYS A 43 12.53 -2.03 -0.99
C LYS A 43 12.74 -2.96 -2.19
N ARG A 44 11.79 -3.86 -2.47
CA ARG A 44 11.87 -4.83 -3.58
C ARG A 44 11.79 -4.15 -4.96
N LYS A 45 11.09 -3.02 -5.07
CA LYS A 45 11.02 -2.25 -6.33
C LYS A 45 12.36 -1.65 -6.73
N GLY A 46 13.20 -1.26 -5.76
CA GLY A 46 14.54 -0.75 -6.05
C GLY A 46 15.16 -0.01 -4.87
N VAL A 47 16.50 0.00 -4.85
CA VAL A 47 17.32 0.78 -3.92
C VAL A 47 18.30 1.61 -4.75
N PRO A 48 18.48 2.92 -4.48
CA PRO A 48 17.85 3.71 -3.41
C PRO A 48 16.35 3.99 -3.66
N ILE A 49 15.59 4.07 -2.58
CA ILE A 49 14.16 4.44 -2.62
C ILE A 49 14.09 5.93 -2.97
N LYS A 50 13.35 6.27 -4.04
CA LYS A 50 13.15 7.66 -4.47
C LYS A 50 12.11 8.35 -3.58
N ASP A 51 12.23 9.66 -3.40
CA ASP A 51 11.29 10.45 -2.60
C ASP A 51 9.86 10.45 -3.16
N ASN A 52 9.71 10.25 -4.48
CA ASN A 52 8.44 10.12 -5.21
C ASN A 52 8.03 8.65 -5.44
N GLU A 53 8.64 7.70 -4.74
CA GLU A 53 8.25 6.30 -4.93
C GLU A 53 6.85 6.06 -4.36
N GLN A 54 5.94 5.52 -5.18
CA GLN A 54 4.60 5.18 -4.73
C GLN A 54 4.60 3.85 -3.97
N VAL A 55 4.03 3.88 -2.76
CA VAL A 55 3.82 2.67 -1.96
C VAL A 55 2.76 1.79 -2.64
N PRO A 56 3.13 0.57 -3.10
CA PRO A 56 2.21 -0.32 -3.78
C PRO A 56 1.08 -0.76 -2.84
N GLU A 57 -0.13 -0.86 -3.39
CA GLU A 57 -1.27 -1.44 -2.69
C GLU A 57 -1.37 -2.94 -2.99
N PRO A 58 -1.86 -3.76 -2.05
CA PRO A 58 -2.12 -5.16 -2.32
C PRO A 58 -3.15 -5.34 -3.44
N GLU A 59 -2.93 -6.33 -4.31
CA GLU A 59 -3.82 -6.59 -5.46
C GLU A 59 -5.27 -6.84 -5.04
N TRP A 60 -5.49 -7.55 -3.93
CA TRP A 60 -6.85 -7.79 -3.40
C TRP A 60 -7.59 -6.49 -3.03
N GLU A 61 -6.86 -5.45 -2.60
CA GLU A 61 -7.47 -4.17 -2.22
C GLU A 61 -7.87 -3.37 -3.47
N ILE A 62 -7.06 -3.45 -4.52
CA ILE A 62 -7.37 -2.88 -5.83
C ILE A 62 -8.59 -3.60 -6.41
N TYR A 63 -8.57 -4.93 -6.43
CA TYR A 63 -9.67 -5.74 -6.96
C TYR A 63 -10.99 -5.49 -6.21
N LEU A 64 -10.94 -5.35 -4.88
CA LEU A 64 -12.12 -5.03 -4.08
C LEU A 64 -12.70 -3.66 -4.45
N ARG A 65 -11.85 -2.66 -4.67
CA ARG A 65 -12.26 -1.31 -5.09
C ARG A 65 -12.87 -1.31 -6.48
N GLU A 66 -12.23 -1.97 -7.44
CA GLU A 66 -12.76 -2.13 -8.80
C GLU A 66 -14.10 -2.86 -8.82
N THR A 67 -14.26 -3.88 -7.98
CA THR A 67 -15.52 -4.62 -7.82
C THR A 67 -16.62 -3.71 -7.27
N ALA A 68 -16.31 -2.91 -6.24
CA ALA A 68 -17.26 -1.93 -5.69
C ALA A 68 -17.65 -0.86 -6.74
N ASP A 69 -16.69 -0.35 -7.51
CA ASP A 69 -16.94 0.60 -8.59
C ASP A 69 -17.82 0.00 -9.69
N MET A 70 -17.61 -1.29 -10.02
CA MET A 70 -18.44 -2.02 -10.97
C MET A 70 -19.88 -2.14 -10.49
N MET A 71 -20.10 -2.44 -9.20
CA MET A 71 -21.43 -2.53 -8.60
C MET A 71 -22.17 -1.18 -8.62
N ILE A 72 -21.46 -0.07 -8.37
CA ILE A 72 -22.05 1.28 -8.43
C ILE A 72 -22.40 1.67 -9.87
N LYS A 73 -21.54 1.34 -10.84
CA LYS A 73 -21.74 1.71 -12.25
C LYS A 73 -22.80 0.88 -12.96
N LYS A 74 -22.88 -0.43 -12.67
CA LYS A 74 -23.86 -1.35 -13.27
C LYS A 74 -25.01 -1.65 -12.31
N GLN A 75 -26.01 -0.77 -12.31
CA GLN A 75 -27.36 -1.09 -11.82
C GLN A 75 -28.32 -1.30 -13.01
N SER A 76 -27.98 -2.19 -13.94
CA SER A 76 -28.89 -2.59 -15.03
C SER A 76 -29.13 -4.10 -14.99
N ASN A 77 -30.41 -4.49 -14.97
CA ASN A 77 -30.94 -5.84 -14.75
C ASN A 77 -30.52 -6.92 -15.77
N GLU A 78 -29.65 -6.59 -16.73
CA GLU A 78 -29.24 -7.49 -17.83
C GLU A 78 -28.49 -8.74 -17.33
N THR A 79 -27.95 -8.72 -16.11
CA THR A 79 -27.31 -9.89 -15.49
C THR A 79 -28.29 -10.84 -14.79
N VAL A 80 -29.58 -10.47 -14.66
CA VAL A 80 -30.59 -11.27 -13.96
C VAL A 80 -31.41 -12.17 -14.93
N LEU A 81 -31.32 -11.93 -16.24
CA LEU A 81 -32.15 -12.58 -17.26
C LEU A 81 -31.35 -13.35 -18.33
N ALA A 82 -30.09 -13.70 -18.08
CA ALA A 82 -29.32 -14.60 -18.96
C ALA A 82 -29.29 -16.02 -18.41
#